data_AF-A0A924EZJ9-F1
#
_entry.id   AF-A0A924EZJ9-F1
#
_cell.length_a   1.000
_cell.length_b   1.000
_cell.length_c   1.000
_cell.angle_alpha   90.00
_cell.angle_beta   90.00
_cell.angle_gamma   90.00
#
_symmetry.space_group_name_H-M   'P 1'
#
loop_
_entity.id
_entity.type
_entity.pdbx_description
1 polymer ?
#
loop_
_entity_poly.entity_id
_entity_poly.type
_entity_poly.pdbx_seq_one_letter_code
_entity_poly.pdbx_strand_id
1 'polypeptide(L)'
;MMRTSALLLCLVALSVSPAAMLKAQDAPVLRGTLRDSLGRPMPRVEVSHRQVRTLTDSAGNFRLQPVPTGRITVRFVRDGSLIGEDEANVTSDTMPSVQVEVVTERTEPRTLLGVVVDSSNVPMRDVTVELVTTLAESRTDSLGRFSFRDLPARRHLLRVRRVGYSPTFAAVDLTDNTSKRARIVLRQYAGQNLGLVVVRAVRPVGRMRGFQQRAERRSGWGRILTEKDIAARNPMQATDVFQTIAGLRVNQDRFGRGVLTGRGGCLMAVFINGFPAPQLRGAGIDDMVNVLDLAGVEVYNSQAGVPMELTNGPPNMCGTVGIWTK
;
A
#
# COMPACT_ATOMS: atom_id res chain seq x y z
N MET A 1 -43.90 -81.13 25.61
CA MET A 1 -44.34 -80.72 24.26
C MET A 1 -45.43 -79.68 24.48
N MET A 2 -45.42 -78.42 24.03
CA MET A 2 -44.71 -77.69 22.98
C MET A 2 -44.38 -76.27 23.50
N ARG A 3 -43.26 -75.72 23.04
CA ARG A 3 -42.86 -74.32 23.18
C ARG A 3 -43.41 -73.52 21.99
N THR A 4 -43.99 -72.34 22.23
CA THR A 4 -44.18 -71.27 21.23
C THR A 4 -44.19 -69.92 21.97
N SER A 5 -43.03 -69.30 22.16
CA SER A 5 -42.53 -68.14 21.38
C SER A 5 -43.48 -66.94 21.38
N ALA A 6 -43.38 -66.10 22.40
CA ALA A 6 -43.88 -64.72 22.38
C ALA A 6 -42.77 -63.80 21.86
N LEU A 7 -42.95 -63.28 20.65
CA LEU A 7 -42.07 -62.28 20.04
C LEU A 7 -42.33 -60.93 20.75
N LEU A 8 -41.35 -60.43 21.49
CA LEU A 8 -41.36 -59.11 22.10
C LEU A 8 -40.99 -58.08 21.00
N LEU A 9 -41.98 -57.40 20.42
CA LEU A 9 -41.72 -56.26 19.53
C LEU A 9 -41.28 -55.06 20.37
N CYS A 10 -39.98 -54.77 20.39
CA CYS A 10 -39.45 -53.48 20.84
C CYS A 10 -39.88 -52.39 19.86
N LEU A 11 -40.92 -51.63 20.21
CA LEU A 11 -41.23 -50.34 19.58
C LEU A 11 -40.10 -49.36 19.93
N VAL A 12 -39.12 -49.27 19.02
CA VAL A 12 -38.17 -48.16 19.01
C VAL A 12 -38.95 -46.92 18.57
N ALA A 13 -39.32 -46.07 19.52
CA ALA A 13 -39.78 -44.73 19.23
C ALA A 13 -38.60 -43.96 18.62
N LEU A 14 -38.51 -43.92 17.29
CA LEU A 14 -37.70 -42.93 16.60
C LEU A 14 -38.33 -41.57 16.89
N SER A 15 -37.80 -40.87 17.89
CA SER A 15 -37.96 -39.44 18.00
C SER A 15 -37.27 -38.82 16.78
N VAL A 16 -38.07 -38.56 15.74
CA VAL A 16 -37.67 -37.61 14.70
C VAL A 16 -37.58 -36.27 15.41
N SER A 17 -36.39 -35.91 15.86
CA SER A 17 -36.08 -34.54 16.25
C SER A 17 -36.54 -33.67 15.08
N PRO A 18 -37.45 -32.70 15.29
CA PRO A 18 -37.68 -31.71 14.25
C PRO A 18 -36.31 -31.08 14.01
N ALA A 19 -35.75 -31.32 12.82
CA ALA A 19 -34.63 -30.55 12.34
C ALA A 19 -35.05 -29.10 12.51
N ALA A 20 -34.44 -28.41 13.47
CA ALA A 20 -34.67 -27.01 13.66
C ALA A 20 -34.34 -26.38 12.31
N MET A 21 -35.38 -25.99 11.57
CA MET A 21 -35.23 -24.99 10.52
C MET A 21 -34.59 -23.81 11.23
N LEU A 22 -33.27 -23.67 11.10
CA LEU A 22 -32.56 -22.48 11.53
C LEU A 22 -33.26 -21.34 10.79
N LYS A 23 -34.02 -20.54 11.53
CA LYS A 23 -34.66 -19.34 10.99
C LYS A 23 -33.57 -18.51 10.33
N ALA A 24 -33.59 -18.44 9.00
CA ALA A 24 -32.71 -17.58 8.20
C ALA A 24 -33.09 -16.08 8.34
N GLN A 25 -33.69 -15.68 9.46
CA GLN A 25 -34.52 -14.47 9.51
C GLN A 25 -33.93 -13.30 10.33
N ASP A 26 -32.81 -13.48 11.04
CA ASP A 26 -32.24 -12.43 11.92
C ASP A 26 -30.79 -12.04 11.58
N ALA A 27 -30.39 -12.16 10.30
CA ALA A 27 -29.08 -11.63 9.91
C ALA A 27 -29.12 -10.09 9.80
N PRO A 28 -28.18 -9.36 10.42
CA PRO A 28 -28.13 -7.90 10.33
C PRO A 28 -28.08 -7.41 8.88
N VAL A 29 -28.70 -6.25 8.64
CA VAL A 29 -28.79 -5.60 7.34
C VAL A 29 -28.07 -4.26 7.40
N LEU A 30 -27.07 -4.08 6.55
CA LEU A 30 -26.48 -2.76 6.33
C LEU A 30 -27.29 -2.00 5.26
N ARG A 31 -27.74 -0.80 5.60
CA ARG A 31 -28.44 0.12 4.69
C ARG A 31 -27.63 1.40 4.58
N GLY A 32 -27.63 1.99 3.40
CA GLY A 32 -26.99 3.28 3.19
C GLY A 32 -27.39 3.90 1.85
N THR A 33 -26.89 5.10 1.61
CA THR A 33 -27.08 5.84 0.36
C THR A 33 -25.74 6.26 -0.18
N LEU A 34 -25.47 5.97 -1.44
CA LEU A 34 -24.25 6.36 -2.12
C LEU A 34 -24.50 7.64 -2.93
N ARG A 35 -23.72 8.67 -2.64
CA ARG A 35 -23.74 9.96 -3.34
C ARG A 35 -22.34 10.29 -3.84
N ASP A 36 -22.24 11.13 -4.86
CA ASP A 36 -20.96 11.71 -5.28
C ASP A 36 -20.60 12.95 -4.44
N SER A 37 -19.44 13.53 -4.69
CA SER A 37 -18.96 14.74 -4.01
C SER A 37 -19.79 16.00 -4.27
N LEU A 38 -20.75 15.97 -5.21
CA LEU A 38 -21.72 17.03 -5.45
C LEU A 38 -23.08 16.72 -4.79
N GLY A 39 -23.14 15.68 -3.96
CA GLY A 39 -24.34 15.21 -3.28
C GLY A 39 -25.33 14.45 -4.18
N ARG A 40 -24.96 14.16 -5.44
CA ARG A 40 -25.85 13.49 -6.40
C ARG A 40 -25.86 11.98 -6.17
N PRO A 41 -27.02 11.31 -6.27
CA PRO A 41 -27.09 9.87 -6.06
C PRO A 41 -26.27 9.10 -7.11
N MET A 42 -25.62 8.03 -6.67
CA MET A 42 -24.78 7.18 -7.51
C MET A 42 -25.46 5.81 -7.75
N PRO A 43 -26.22 5.65 -8.83
CA PRO A 43 -26.85 4.37 -9.16
C PRO A 43 -25.86 3.35 -9.72
N ARG A 44 -26.27 2.07 -9.69
CA ARG A 44 -25.56 0.93 -10.29
C ARG A 44 -24.12 0.75 -9.80
N VAL A 45 -23.84 1.11 -8.55
CA VAL A 45 -22.58 0.79 -7.88
C VAL A 45 -22.76 -0.50 -7.12
N GLU A 46 -21.85 -1.44 -7.34
CA GLU A 46 -21.77 -2.65 -6.54
C GLU A 46 -21.25 -2.30 -5.16
N VAL A 47 -22.03 -2.65 -4.14
CA VAL A 47 -21.67 -2.55 -2.73
C VAL A 47 -21.41 -3.96 -2.23
N SER A 48 -20.21 -4.25 -1.74
CA SER A 48 -19.85 -5.61 -1.33
C SER A 48 -19.11 -5.69 0.00
N HIS A 49 -19.38 -6.77 0.74
CA HIS A 49 -18.60 -7.21 1.87
C HIS A 49 -18.37 -8.72 1.74
N ARG A 50 -17.11 -9.13 1.57
CA ARG A 50 -16.74 -10.53 1.28
C ARG A 50 -17.52 -11.05 0.06
N GLN A 51 -18.34 -12.09 0.22
CA GLN A 51 -19.15 -12.67 -0.88
C GLN A 51 -20.53 -12.05 -1.02
N VAL A 52 -20.93 -11.18 -0.08
CA VAL A 52 -22.25 -10.54 -0.09
C VAL A 52 -22.14 -9.27 -0.90
N ARG A 53 -23.03 -9.11 -1.89
CA ARG A 53 -23.04 -7.96 -2.80
C ARG A 53 -24.46 -7.49 -3.08
N THR A 54 -24.59 -6.21 -3.39
CA THR A 54 -25.84 -5.56 -3.81
C THR A 54 -25.52 -4.42 -4.79
N LEU A 55 -26.53 -3.85 -5.43
CA LEU A 55 -26.37 -2.67 -6.28
C LEU A 55 -27.13 -1.48 -5.67
N THR A 56 -26.58 -0.28 -5.85
CA THR A 56 -27.30 0.95 -5.54
C THR A 56 -28.42 1.21 -6.55
N ASP A 57 -29.59 1.67 -6.07
CA ASP A 57 -30.74 2.04 -6.89
C ASP A 57 -30.58 3.43 -7.56
N SER A 58 -31.60 3.91 -8.29
CA SER A 58 -31.60 5.22 -8.96
C SER A 58 -31.42 6.41 -8.01
N ALA A 59 -31.78 6.25 -6.74
CA ALA A 59 -31.62 7.24 -5.68
C ALA A 59 -30.34 7.00 -4.85
N GLY A 60 -29.49 6.06 -5.26
CA GLY A 60 -28.24 5.72 -4.60
C GLY A 60 -28.40 4.82 -3.38
N ASN A 61 -29.61 4.38 -3.03
CA ASN A 61 -29.82 3.56 -1.83
C ASN A 61 -29.33 2.13 -2.07
N PHE A 62 -28.79 1.50 -1.03
CA PHE A 62 -28.43 0.08 -1.06
C PHE A 62 -28.86 -0.63 0.22
N ARG A 63 -28.99 -1.96 0.08
CA ARG A 63 -29.27 -2.88 1.18
C ARG A 63 -28.38 -4.11 1.05
N LEU A 64 -27.44 -4.26 1.97
CA LEU A 64 -26.46 -5.34 2.00
C LEU A 64 -26.79 -6.29 3.16
N GLN A 65 -27.17 -7.51 2.83
CA GLN A 65 -27.55 -8.56 3.78
C GLN A 65 -27.25 -9.94 3.18
N PRO A 66 -26.89 -10.95 4.00
CA PRO A 66 -26.58 -10.84 5.44
C PRO A 66 -25.20 -10.21 5.69
N VAL A 67 -25.01 -9.48 6.79
CA VAL A 67 -23.68 -9.01 7.22
C VAL A 67 -23.42 -9.33 8.70
N PRO A 68 -22.17 -9.58 9.12
CA PRO A 68 -21.87 -9.82 10.52
C PRO A 68 -22.04 -8.54 11.34
N THR A 69 -22.36 -8.69 12.63
CA THR A 69 -22.27 -7.58 13.59
C THR A 69 -20.81 -7.19 13.83
N GLY A 70 -20.60 -5.94 14.23
CA GLY A 70 -19.29 -5.33 14.44
C GLY A 70 -18.81 -4.51 13.25
N ARG A 71 -17.54 -4.12 13.32
CA ARG A 71 -16.86 -3.26 12.35
C ARG A 71 -16.56 -4.07 11.08
N ILE A 72 -17.13 -3.64 9.96
CA ILE A 72 -16.95 -4.27 8.64
C ILE A 72 -16.46 -3.24 7.63
N THR A 73 -15.58 -3.66 6.73
CA THR A 73 -15.21 -2.87 5.55
C THR A 73 -16.14 -3.21 4.38
N VAL A 74 -16.69 -2.19 3.76
CA VAL A 74 -17.58 -2.27 2.60
C VAL A 74 -16.85 -1.68 1.39
N ARG A 75 -16.92 -2.37 0.25
CA ARG A 75 -16.29 -1.97 -1.00
C ARG A 75 -17.33 -1.46 -1.98
N PHE A 76 -17.00 -0.38 -2.67
CA PHE A 76 -17.82 0.22 -3.72
C PHE A 76 -17.11 0.01 -5.05
N VAL A 77 -17.74 -0.72 -5.97
CA VAL A 77 -17.18 -1.07 -7.28
C VAL A 77 -18.10 -0.58 -8.37
N ARG A 78 -17.55 0.11 -9.38
CA ARG A 78 -18.27 0.51 -10.60
C ARG A 78 -17.45 0.07 -11.80
N ASP A 79 -18.12 -0.60 -12.75
CA ASP A 79 -17.50 -1.06 -14.00
C ASP A 79 -16.21 -1.86 -13.76
N GLY A 80 -16.21 -2.72 -12.74
CA GLY A 80 -15.06 -3.55 -12.35
C GLY A 80 -13.94 -2.81 -11.60
N SER A 81 -14.06 -1.50 -11.39
CA SER A 81 -13.07 -0.68 -10.68
C SER A 81 -13.52 -0.34 -9.26
N LEU A 82 -12.62 -0.50 -8.28
CA LEU A 82 -12.85 -0.08 -6.90
C LEU A 82 -12.86 1.45 -6.84
N ILE A 83 -14.01 2.04 -6.51
CA ILE A 83 -14.20 3.50 -6.41
C ILE A 83 -14.18 4.01 -4.97
N GLY A 84 -14.23 3.11 -3.99
CA GLY A 84 -14.11 3.47 -2.58
C GLY A 84 -14.20 2.26 -1.65
N GLU A 85 -13.74 2.45 -0.41
CA GLU A 85 -14.00 1.56 0.72
C GLU A 85 -14.43 2.40 1.90
N ASP A 86 -15.32 1.88 2.73
CA ASP A 86 -15.72 2.52 3.97
C ASP A 86 -15.92 1.50 5.09
N GLU A 87 -15.80 1.96 6.32
CA GLU A 87 -15.94 1.13 7.51
C GLU A 87 -17.28 1.38 8.20
N ALA A 88 -18.15 0.38 8.16
CA ALA A 88 -19.45 0.41 8.80
C ALA A 88 -19.42 -0.38 10.12
N ASN A 89 -20.05 0.15 11.17
CA ASN A 89 -20.22 -0.58 12.42
C ASN A 89 -21.65 -1.12 12.49
N VAL A 90 -21.82 -2.43 12.30
CA VAL A 90 -23.13 -3.09 12.20
C VAL A 90 -23.56 -3.59 13.58
N THR A 91 -24.68 -3.10 14.09
CA THR A 91 -25.26 -3.55 15.36
C THR A 91 -26.38 -4.56 15.13
N SER A 92 -26.68 -5.37 16.15
CA SER A 92 -27.79 -6.35 16.15
C SER A 92 -29.18 -5.71 16.31
N ASP A 93 -29.23 -4.43 16.66
CA ASP A 93 -30.47 -3.68 16.83
C ASP A 93 -30.80 -2.87 15.57
N THR A 94 -32.07 -2.83 15.22
CA THR A 94 -32.56 -2.49 13.88
C THR A 94 -32.57 -0.97 13.68
N MET A 95 -32.01 -0.54 12.55
CA MET A 95 -31.97 0.82 11.97
C MET A 95 -30.81 1.74 12.41
N PRO A 96 -29.57 1.47 12.00
CA PRO A 96 -28.67 2.56 11.69
C PRO A 96 -29.00 3.02 10.26
N SER A 97 -29.66 4.17 10.11
CA SER A 97 -29.47 4.97 8.89
C SER A 97 -28.03 5.46 8.93
N VAL A 98 -27.07 4.59 8.59
CA VAL A 98 -25.72 5.06 8.31
C VAL A 98 -25.86 5.85 7.02
N GLN A 99 -26.04 7.16 7.15
CA GLN A 99 -25.67 8.08 6.08
C GLN A 99 -24.15 7.96 5.96
N VAL A 100 -23.72 6.94 5.23
CA VAL A 100 -22.38 6.94 4.70
C VAL A 100 -22.43 7.97 3.58
N GLU A 101 -22.08 9.21 3.89
CA GLU A 101 -21.63 10.13 2.86
C GLU A 101 -20.29 9.62 2.37
N VAL A 102 -20.33 8.64 1.45
CA VAL A 102 -19.14 8.29 0.69
C VAL A 102 -18.91 9.50 -0.19
N VAL A 103 -18.09 10.43 0.27
CA VAL A 103 -17.43 11.38 -0.63
C VAL A 103 -16.47 10.52 -1.44
N THR A 104 -16.98 9.84 -2.48
CA THR A 104 -16.12 9.49 -3.58
C THR A 104 -15.69 10.83 -4.10
N GLU A 105 -14.46 11.23 -3.79
CA GLU A 105 -13.76 12.18 -4.63
C GLU A 105 -13.87 11.61 -6.06
N ARG A 106 -14.89 12.03 -6.83
CA ARG A 106 -14.72 12.27 -8.24
C ARG A 106 -13.73 13.42 -8.29
N THR A 107 -12.47 13.09 -8.05
CA THR A 107 -11.42 13.92 -8.55
C THR A 107 -11.53 13.78 -10.06
N GLU A 108 -11.88 14.89 -10.72
CA GLU A 108 -11.91 14.97 -12.18
C GLU A 108 -10.71 14.20 -12.74
N PRO A 109 -10.91 13.22 -13.64
CA PRO A 109 -9.86 12.31 -14.07
C PRO A 109 -8.64 13.10 -14.53
N ARG A 110 -7.50 12.80 -13.92
CA ARG A 110 -6.25 13.50 -14.20
C ARG A 110 -5.50 12.77 -15.30
N THR A 111 -4.90 13.55 -16.18
CA THR A 111 -3.99 13.04 -17.21
C THR A 111 -2.56 13.36 -16.81
N LEU A 112 -1.69 12.35 -16.88
CA LEU A 112 -0.26 12.52 -16.76
C LEU A 112 0.37 12.21 -18.12
N LEU A 113 1.02 13.21 -18.70
CA LEU A 113 1.86 13.05 -19.88
C LEU A 113 3.31 13.15 -19.46
N GLY A 114 4.20 12.42 -20.11
CA GLY A 114 5.61 12.63 -19.85
C GLY A 114 6.54 12.12 -20.92
N VAL A 115 7.81 12.44 -20.73
CA VAL A 115 8.90 11.98 -21.57
C VAL A 115 10.01 11.41 -20.70
N VAL A 116 10.59 10.30 -21.12
CA VAL A 116 11.80 9.73 -20.52
C VAL A 116 12.97 9.98 -21.47
N VAL A 117 14.05 10.50 -20.91
CA VAL A 117 15.32 10.71 -21.62
C VAL A 117 16.47 10.10 -20.83
N ASP A 118 17.63 9.92 -21.46
CA ASP A 118 18.88 9.62 -20.77
C ASP A 118 19.56 10.89 -20.21
N SER A 119 20.74 10.72 -19.61
CA SER A 119 21.56 11.82 -19.08
C SER A 119 22.04 12.81 -20.14
N SER A 120 22.04 12.42 -21.41
CA SER A 120 22.41 13.24 -22.57
C SER A 120 21.19 13.90 -23.23
N ASN A 121 20.01 13.82 -22.58
CA ASN A 121 18.71 14.29 -23.08
C ASN A 121 18.21 13.58 -24.34
N VAL A 122 18.71 12.39 -24.66
CA VAL A 122 18.20 11.58 -25.77
C VAL A 122 16.92 10.86 -25.33
N PRO A 123 15.82 10.94 -26.09
CA PRO A 123 14.59 10.23 -25.76
C PRO A 123 14.79 8.71 -25.70
N MET A 124 14.19 8.07 -24.71
CA MET A 124 14.37 6.65 -24.47
C MET A 124 13.09 5.87 -24.76
N ARG A 125 13.14 5.00 -25.77
CA ARG A 125 12.09 4.03 -26.10
C ARG A 125 12.10 2.82 -25.17
N ASP A 126 10.94 2.17 -25.03
CA ASP A 126 10.74 0.89 -24.34
C ASP A 126 11.16 0.93 -22.85
N VAL A 127 11.03 2.11 -22.24
CA VAL A 127 11.14 2.28 -20.79
C VAL A 127 9.78 1.96 -20.19
N THR A 128 9.76 1.07 -19.20
CA THR A 128 8.55 0.79 -18.41
C THR A 128 8.38 1.90 -17.38
N VAL A 129 7.23 2.59 -17.45
CA VAL A 129 6.78 3.56 -16.47
C VAL A 129 5.58 2.96 -15.76
N GLU A 130 5.62 2.91 -14.44
CA GLU A 130 4.59 2.28 -13.62
C GLU A 130 4.14 3.23 -12.53
N LEU A 131 2.82 3.38 -12.36
CA LEU A 131 2.23 4.05 -11.22
C LEU A 131 2.13 3.07 -10.04
N VAL A 132 3.08 3.14 -9.11
CA VAL A 132 3.11 2.28 -7.91
C VAL A 132 1.80 2.38 -7.12
N THR A 133 1.16 3.55 -7.14
CA THR A 133 -0.08 3.83 -6.41
C THR A 133 -1.36 3.20 -6.99
N THR A 134 -1.35 2.80 -8.27
CA THR A 134 -2.53 2.25 -8.98
C THR A 134 -2.21 0.98 -9.77
N LEU A 135 -0.93 0.56 -9.81
CA LEU A 135 -0.40 -0.54 -10.62
C LEU A 135 -0.61 -0.38 -12.13
N ALA A 136 -0.94 0.84 -12.59
CA ALA A 136 -1.04 1.12 -14.02
C ALA A 136 0.36 1.19 -14.65
N GLU A 137 0.56 0.54 -15.80
CA GLU A 137 1.82 0.52 -16.55
C GLU A 137 1.64 1.19 -17.92
N SER A 138 2.68 1.91 -18.36
CA SER A 138 2.84 2.41 -19.73
C SER A 138 4.28 2.19 -20.17
N ARG A 139 4.50 1.98 -21.48
CA ARG A 139 5.84 1.99 -22.07
C ARG A 139 6.07 3.23 -22.89
N THR A 140 7.31 3.71 -22.93
CA THR A 140 7.66 4.87 -23.73
C THR A 140 7.77 4.54 -25.22
N ASP A 141 7.27 5.44 -26.05
CA ASP A 141 7.38 5.35 -27.51
C ASP A 141 8.78 5.73 -28.03
N SER A 142 8.96 5.75 -29.36
CA SER A 142 10.22 6.12 -30.01
C SER A 142 10.70 7.56 -29.71
N LEU A 143 9.80 8.44 -29.28
CA LEU A 143 10.07 9.81 -28.86
C LEU A 143 10.18 9.92 -27.33
N GLY A 144 10.30 8.79 -26.63
CA GLY A 144 10.39 8.69 -25.19
C GLY A 144 9.10 9.02 -24.44
N ARG A 145 7.95 9.17 -25.13
CA ARG A 145 6.71 9.66 -24.53
C ARG A 145 5.92 8.56 -23.85
N PHE A 146 5.29 8.88 -22.73
CA PHE A 146 4.33 8.01 -22.04
C PHE A 146 3.10 8.82 -21.62
N SER A 147 1.98 8.13 -21.37
CA SER A 147 0.76 8.76 -20.89
C SER A 147 -0.05 7.86 -19.98
N PHE A 148 -0.62 8.45 -18.94
CA PHE A 148 -1.66 7.85 -18.11
C PHE A 148 -2.89 8.75 -18.11
N ARG A 149 -4.06 8.13 -18.22
CA ARG A 149 -5.36 8.80 -18.18
C ARG A 149 -6.14 8.28 -16.98
N ASP A 150 -7.21 8.98 -16.64
CA ASP A 150 -8.17 8.56 -15.61
C ASP A 150 -7.53 8.34 -14.24
N LEU A 151 -6.55 9.17 -13.89
CA LEU A 151 -5.88 9.12 -12.61
C LEU A 151 -6.67 9.91 -11.54
N PRO A 152 -6.75 9.41 -10.30
CA PRO A 152 -7.29 10.19 -9.18
C PRO A 152 -6.49 11.49 -8.96
N ALA A 153 -7.13 12.59 -8.53
CA ALA A 153 -6.42 13.84 -8.22
C ALA A 153 -5.75 13.79 -6.86
N ARG A 154 -4.60 13.14 -6.85
CA ARG A 154 -3.75 12.99 -5.69
C ARG A 154 -2.29 12.99 -6.11
N ARG A 155 -1.41 12.86 -5.13
CA ARG A 155 0.00 12.58 -5.39
C ARG A 155 0.17 11.12 -5.80
N HIS A 156 0.87 10.93 -6.90
CA HIS A 156 1.22 9.63 -7.49
C HIS A 156 2.72 9.40 -7.41
N LEU A 157 3.12 8.14 -7.24
CA LEU A 157 4.52 7.71 -7.31
C LEU A 157 4.72 6.88 -8.58
N LEU A 158 5.66 7.31 -9.41
CA LEU A 158 6.10 6.60 -10.60
C LEU A 158 7.35 5.78 -10.28
N ARG A 159 7.43 4.57 -10.83
CA ARG A 159 8.62 3.75 -10.96
C ARG A 159 8.97 3.65 -12.44
N VAL A 160 10.15 4.13 -12.82
CA VAL A 160 10.61 4.17 -14.22
C VAL A 160 11.82 3.25 -14.34
N ARG A 161 11.72 2.21 -15.16
CA ARG A 161 12.76 1.17 -15.26
C ARG A 161 13.01 0.74 -16.71
N ARG A 162 14.27 0.42 -16.99
CA ARG A 162 14.72 -0.21 -18.23
C ARG A 162 15.92 -1.08 -17.89
N VAL A 163 16.07 -2.21 -18.57
CA VAL A 163 17.24 -3.10 -18.39
C VAL A 163 18.52 -2.33 -18.70
N GLY A 164 19.53 -2.46 -17.83
CA GLY A 164 20.81 -1.75 -17.93
C GLY A 164 20.78 -0.31 -17.40
N TYR A 165 19.68 0.13 -16.78
CA TYR A 165 19.54 1.46 -16.18
C TYR A 165 19.13 1.35 -14.72
N SER A 166 19.55 2.33 -13.90
CA SER A 166 19.09 2.44 -12.52
C SER A 166 17.61 2.86 -12.51
N PRO A 167 16.74 2.15 -11.77
CA PRO A 167 15.33 2.53 -11.67
C PRO A 167 15.20 3.90 -11.03
N THR A 168 14.34 4.75 -11.59
CA THR A 168 14.09 6.10 -11.09
C THR A 168 12.68 6.22 -10.55
N PHE A 169 12.54 6.81 -9.36
CA PHE A 169 11.26 7.11 -8.76
C PHE A 169 10.93 8.59 -8.88
N ALA A 170 9.70 8.92 -9.25
CA ALA A 170 9.26 10.30 -9.39
C ALA A 170 7.88 10.50 -8.74
N ALA A 171 7.79 11.48 -7.84
CA ALA A 171 6.51 11.91 -7.28
C ALA A 171 5.86 12.95 -8.20
N VAL A 172 4.58 12.73 -8.54
CA VAL A 172 3.79 13.63 -9.37
C VAL A 172 2.55 14.04 -8.61
N ASP A 173 2.44 15.34 -8.34
CA ASP A 173 1.23 15.91 -7.73
C ASP A 173 0.17 16.27 -8.77
N LEU A 174 -0.99 15.62 -8.71
CA LEU A 174 -2.14 15.86 -9.59
C LEU A 174 -3.35 16.48 -8.85
N THR A 175 -3.20 16.99 -7.63
CA THR A 175 -4.32 17.56 -6.85
C THR A 175 -5.01 18.71 -7.58
N ASP A 176 -4.25 19.65 -8.14
CA ASP A 176 -4.79 20.94 -8.57
C ASP A 176 -4.97 21.06 -10.10
N ASN A 177 -4.51 20.08 -10.87
CA ASN A 177 -4.42 20.20 -12.33
C ASN A 177 -4.99 18.97 -13.05
N THR A 178 -5.92 19.20 -13.98
CA THR A 178 -6.54 18.17 -14.84
C THR A 178 -5.52 17.47 -15.74
N SER A 179 -4.42 18.12 -16.11
CA SER A 179 -3.35 17.52 -16.91
C SER A 179 -1.97 18.03 -16.54
N LYS A 180 -1.03 17.13 -16.24
CA LYS A 180 0.36 17.49 -15.89
C LYS A 180 1.38 16.85 -16.84
N ARG A 181 2.48 17.57 -17.07
CA ARG A 181 3.64 17.09 -17.86
C ARG A 181 4.83 16.80 -16.96
N ALA A 182 5.44 15.63 -17.13
CA ALA A 182 6.63 15.21 -16.41
C ALA A 182 7.79 14.94 -17.37
N ARG A 183 9.01 15.32 -16.97
CA ARG A 183 10.25 14.96 -17.66
C ARG A 183 11.08 14.11 -16.70
N ILE A 184 11.44 12.91 -17.13
CA ILE A 184 12.14 11.93 -16.30
C ILE A 184 13.48 11.63 -16.97
N VAL A 185 14.56 11.70 -16.18
CA VAL A 185 15.90 11.37 -16.64
C VAL A 185 16.27 10.02 -16.05
N LEU A 186 16.53 9.04 -16.92
CA LEU A 186 16.92 7.69 -16.52
C LEU A 186 18.44 7.55 -16.67
N ARG A 187 19.12 7.15 -15.61
CA ARG A 187 20.58 7.02 -15.60
C ARG A 187 20.98 5.59 -15.91
N GLN A 188 21.92 5.42 -16.84
CA GLN A 188 22.47 4.11 -17.14
C GLN A 188 23.19 3.56 -15.91
N TYR A 189 23.10 2.25 -15.71
CA TYR A 189 23.82 1.55 -14.65
C TYR A 189 25.31 1.66 -14.96
N ALA A 190 26.01 2.56 -14.27
CA ALA A 190 27.46 2.70 -14.39
C ALA A 190 28.12 1.60 -13.54
N GLY A 191 28.21 0.40 -14.09
CA GLY A 191 29.19 -0.56 -13.63
C GLY A 191 30.57 0.04 -13.83
N GLN A 192 31.21 0.43 -12.72
CA GLN A 192 32.58 0.97 -12.64
C GLN A 192 32.85 2.26 -13.44
N ASN A 193 32.81 3.41 -12.75
CA ASN A 193 33.91 4.39 -12.76
C ASN A 193 33.70 5.48 -11.70
N LEU A 194 34.71 5.63 -10.84
CA LEU A 194 34.88 6.75 -9.91
C LEU A 194 35.20 8.01 -10.73
N GLY A 195 34.18 8.79 -11.06
CA GLY A 195 34.34 10.17 -11.50
C GLY A 195 33.72 11.07 -10.45
N LEU A 196 34.53 11.91 -9.81
CA LEU A 196 34.08 12.90 -8.83
C LEU A 196 33.09 13.86 -9.49
N VAL A 197 31.78 13.58 -9.37
CA VAL A 197 30.75 14.58 -9.67
C VAL A 197 30.61 15.42 -8.42
N VAL A 198 31.29 16.57 -8.42
CA VAL A 198 30.92 17.67 -7.52
C VAL A 198 29.55 18.15 -7.97
N VAL A 199 28.50 17.58 -7.38
CA VAL A 199 27.16 18.14 -7.47
C VAL A 199 27.22 19.44 -6.67
N ARG A 200 27.22 20.59 -7.36
CA ARG A 200 26.93 21.88 -6.72
C ARG A 200 25.61 21.70 -5.99
N ALA A 201 25.68 21.80 -4.67
CA ALA A 201 24.64 21.49 -3.72
C ALA A 201 23.23 21.83 -4.23
N VAL A 202 22.51 20.81 -4.69
CA VAL A 202 21.05 20.81 -4.49
C VAL A 202 20.91 20.74 -2.98
N ARG A 203 20.51 21.86 -2.37
CA ARG A 203 20.25 21.96 -0.94
C ARG A 203 19.47 20.70 -0.52
N PRO A 204 19.95 19.89 0.43
CA PRO A 204 19.19 18.71 0.82
C PRO A 204 17.84 19.20 1.33
N VAL A 205 16.77 18.68 0.73
CA VAL A 205 15.39 18.82 1.23
C VAL A 205 15.47 18.57 2.74
N GLY A 206 14.95 19.47 3.57
CA GLY A 206 15.36 19.65 4.98
C GLY A 206 15.44 18.39 5.87
N ARG A 207 14.79 17.29 5.48
CA ARG A 207 14.83 15.98 6.14
C ARG A 207 16.18 15.25 6.02
N MET A 208 16.83 15.30 4.85
CA MET A 208 18.17 14.69 4.65
C MET A 208 19.24 15.40 5.50
N ARG A 209 19.12 16.73 5.69
CA ARG A 209 19.98 17.47 6.63
C ARG A 209 19.82 16.97 8.05
N GLY A 210 18.59 16.66 8.47
CA GLY A 210 18.32 16.08 9.79
C GLY A 210 19.04 14.75 9.98
N PHE A 211 18.96 13.85 9.00
CA PHE A 211 19.70 12.59 9.01
C PHE A 211 21.22 12.81 9.09
N GLN A 212 21.78 13.67 8.24
CA GLN A 212 23.23 13.95 8.23
C GLN A 212 23.73 14.44 9.59
N GLN A 213 23.01 15.36 10.22
CA GLN A 213 23.37 15.85 11.57
C GLN A 213 23.36 14.73 12.62
N ARG A 214 22.39 13.81 12.55
CA ARG A 214 22.35 12.65 13.48
C ARG A 214 23.48 11.67 13.19
N ALA A 215 23.77 11.42 11.91
CA ALA A 215 24.86 10.56 11.46
C ALA A 215 26.23 11.07 11.92
N GLU A 216 26.45 12.38 11.89
CA GLU A 216 27.68 13.03 12.37
C GLU A 216 27.85 12.87 13.88
N ARG A 217 26.76 13.07 14.65
CA ARG A 217 26.82 12.98 16.11
C ARG A 217 27.11 11.57 16.63
N ARG A 218 26.77 10.53 15.85
CA ARG A 218 26.86 9.10 16.24
C ARG A 218 26.37 8.79 17.67
N SER A 219 25.51 9.63 18.22
CA SER A 219 25.04 9.62 19.60
C SER A 219 23.53 9.73 19.59
N GLY A 220 22.84 8.84 20.30
CA GLY A 220 21.38 8.84 20.37
C GLY A 220 20.78 7.45 20.48
N TRP A 221 19.46 7.42 20.39
CA TRP A 221 18.63 6.23 20.61
C TRP A 221 18.54 5.30 19.40
N GLY A 222 18.92 5.79 18.21
CA GLY A 222 18.88 5.05 16.95
C GLY A 222 20.25 4.50 16.55
N ARG A 223 20.26 3.35 15.87
CA ARG A 223 21.42 2.83 15.16
C ARG A 223 21.49 3.47 13.78
N ILE A 224 22.55 4.23 13.53
CA ILE A 224 22.77 4.90 12.25
C ILE A 224 23.92 4.22 11.52
N LEU A 225 23.71 3.91 10.24
CA LEU A 225 24.75 3.49 9.31
C LEU A 225 24.85 4.54 8.21
N THR A 226 26.04 5.10 8.08
CA THR A 226 26.39 6.02 7.00
C THR A 226 26.68 5.24 5.71
N GLU A 227 26.72 5.94 4.58
CA GLU A 227 27.22 5.40 3.32
C GLU A 227 28.54 4.64 3.49
N LYS A 228 29.49 5.18 4.27
CA LYS A 228 30.77 4.53 4.54
C LYS A 228 30.60 3.21 5.31
N ASP A 229 29.72 3.18 6.31
CA ASP A 229 29.45 1.97 7.09
C ASP A 229 28.74 0.89 6.25
N ILE A 230 27.90 1.30 5.30
CA ILE A 230 27.20 0.42 4.35
C ILE A 230 28.20 -0.15 3.33
N ALA A 231 29.02 0.71 2.71
CA ALA A 231 30.01 0.29 1.73
C ALA A 231 31.01 -0.72 2.32
N ALA A 232 31.42 -0.52 3.58
CA ALA A 232 32.32 -1.45 4.28
C ALA A 232 31.72 -2.86 4.48
N ARG A 233 30.40 -3.01 4.39
CA ARG A 233 29.69 -4.30 4.55
C ARG A 233 29.49 -5.03 3.22
N ASN A 234 29.74 -4.36 2.08
CA ASN A 234 29.53 -4.89 0.74
C ASN A 234 28.18 -5.62 0.50
N PRO A 235 27.03 -5.00 0.86
CA PRO A 235 25.71 -5.60 0.64
C PRO A 235 25.37 -5.69 -0.84
N MET A 236 24.75 -6.79 -1.27
CA MET A 236 24.30 -6.97 -2.66
C MET A 236 22.91 -6.37 -2.89
N GLN A 237 22.10 -6.33 -1.84
CA GLN A 237 20.74 -5.77 -1.82
C GLN A 237 20.57 -4.77 -0.68
N ALA A 238 19.56 -3.90 -0.77
CA ALA A 238 19.30 -2.93 0.29
C ALA A 238 18.89 -3.63 1.60
N THR A 239 18.19 -4.76 1.51
CA THR A 239 17.79 -5.55 2.69
C THR A 239 18.96 -6.18 3.44
N ASP A 240 20.07 -6.49 2.76
CA ASP A 240 21.28 -7.06 3.37
C ASP A 240 21.89 -6.14 4.43
N VAL A 241 21.72 -4.82 4.27
CA VAL A 241 22.17 -3.81 5.24
C VAL A 241 21.57 -4.05 6.62
N PHE A 242 20.32 -4.52 6.67
CA PHE A 242 19.55 -4.68 7.90
C PHE A 242 19.80 -6.00 8.62
N GLN A 243 20.32 -7.02 7.93
CA GLN A 243 20.54 -8.37 8.50
C GLN A 243 21.50 -8.37 9.70
N THR A 244 22.42 -7.39 9.73
CA THR A 244 23.47 -7.28 10.74
C THR A 244 23.16 -6.22 11.81
N ILE A 245 21.93 -5.68 11.82
CA ILE A 245 21.51 -4.67 12.80
C ILE A 245 20.83 -5.35 13.99
N ALA A 246 21.42 -5.19 15.17
CA ALA A 246 20.87 -5.76 16.39
C ALA A 246 19.44 -5.27 16.68
N GLY A 247 18.54 -6.22 16.94
CA GLY A 247 17.12 -5.95 17.20
C GLY A 247 16.24 -5.91 15.96
N LEU A 248 16.82 -6.04 14.76
CA LEU A 248 16.12 -6.08 13.49
C LEU A 248 16.24 -7.47 12.85
N ARG A 249 15.19 -7.92 12.18
CA ARG A 249 15.17 -9.13 11.36
C ARG A 249 14.57 -8.81 10.00
N VAL A 250 15.17 -9.39 8.97
CA VAL A 250 14.63 -9.40 7.61
C VAL A 250 13.87 -10.72 7.46
N ASN A 251 12.55 -10.65 7.38
CA ASN A 251 11.69 -11.78 7.06
C ASN A 251 11.20 -11.65 5.63
N GLN A 252 10.65 -12.74 5.08
CA GLN A 252 9.95 -12.70 3.81
C GLN A 252 8.44 -12.78 4.05
N ASP A 253 7.66 -12.02 3.28
CA ASP A 253 6.21 -12.19 3.26
C ASP A 253 5.78 -13.36 2.34
N ARG A 254 4.46 -13.57 2.23
CA ARG A 254 3.85 -14.60 1.38
C ARG A 254 4.21 -14.51 -0.12
N PHE A 255 4.85 -13.43 -0.56
CA PHE A 255 5.29 -13.19 -1.93
C PHE A 255 6.82 -13.17 -2.05
N GLY A 256 7.55 -13.54 -1.00
CA GLY A 256 9.02 -13.56 -0.99
C GLY A 256 9.67 -12.19 -0.79
N ARG A 257 8.90 -11.14 -0.46
CA ARG A 257 9.41 -9.78 -0.34
C ARG A 257 9.95 -9.53 1.05
N GLY A 258 11.08 -8.81 1.13
CA GLY A 258 11.72 -8.46 2.40
C GLY A 258 10.88 -7.52 3.27
N VAL A 259 10.52 -7.99 4.47
CA VAL A 259 9.79 -7.24 5.50
C VAL A 259 10.68 -7.12 6.74
N LEU A 260 10.77 -5.92 7.29
CA LEU A 260 11.54 -5.65 8.50
C LEU A 260 10.69 -5.84 9.75
N THR A 261 11.18 -6.67 10.66
CA THR A 261 10.54 -6.94 11.95
C THR A 261 11.50 -6.73 13.11
N GLY A 262 10.97 -6.27 14.23
CA GLY A 262 11.68 -6.14 15.49
C GLY A 262 11.57 -7.40 16.35
N ARG A 263 11.71 -7.21 17.67
CA ARG A 263 11.51 -8.28 18.66
C ARG A 263 10.06 -8.80 18.61
N GLY A 264 9.91 -10.11 18.79
CA GLY A 264 8.59 -10.76 18.76
C GLY A 264 7.90 -10.78 17.38
N GLY A 265 8.61 -10.49 16.29
CA GLY A 265 8.03 -10.49 14.94
C GLY A 265 7.16 -9.26 14.64
N CYS A 266 7.17 -8.26 15.51
CA CYS A 266 6.43 -7.03 15.29
C CYS A 266 7.03 -6.21 14.13
N LEU A 267 6.17 -5.56 13.34
CA LEU A 267 6.57 -4.80 12.16
C LEU A 267 7.28 -3.48 12.52
N MET A 268 8.27 -3.12 11.71
CA MET A 268 9.00 -1.86 11.82
C MET A 268 8.47 -0.86 10.80
N ALA A 269 8.06 0.35 11.20
CA ALA A 269 7.65 1.40 10.27
C ALA A 269 8.80 1.78 9.33
N VAL A 270 8.63 1.58 8.02
CA VAL A 270 9.67 1.93 7.03
C VAL A 270 9.38 3.30 6.44
N PHE A 271 10.41 4.12 6.30
CA PHE A 271 10.38 5.42 5.65
C PHE A 271 11.48 5.49 4.60
N ILE A 272 11.17 6.04 3.42
CA ILE A 272 12.15 6.32 2.37
C ILE A 272 12.18 7.83 2.17
N ASN A 273 13.34 8.45 2.39
CA ASN A 273 13.54 9.90 2.34
C ASN A 273 12.53 10.68 3.21
N GLY A 274 12.17 10.12 4.37
CA GLY A 274 11.21 10.68 5.31
C GLY A 274 9.74 10.58 4.90
N PHE A 275 9.42 9.82 3.85
CA PHE A 275 8.04 9.48 3.50
C PHE A 275 7.70 8.10 4.02
N PRO A 276 6.54 7.92 4.70
CA PRO A 276 6.14 6.60 5.16
C PRO A 276 5.96 5.70 3.94
N ALA A 277 6.62 4.56 3.98
CA ALA A 277 6.36 3.43 3.12
C ALA A 277 5.57 2.46 4.01
N PRO A 278 4.22 2.50 4.03
CA PRO A 278 3.38 1.76 4.99
C PRO A 278 3.39 0.23 4.75
N GLN A 279 4.58 -0.34 4.62
CA GLN A 279 4.97 -1.70 4.30
C GLN A 279 4.79 -2.14 2.84
N LEU A 280 5.04 -1.19 1.92
CA LEU A 280 5.34 -1.41 0.51
C LEU A 280 4.23 -2.13 -0.28
N ARG A 281 3.17 -1.38 -0.62
CA ARG A 281 1.95 -1.76 -1.38
C ARG A 281 2.22 -2.59 -2.66
N GLY A 282 2.54 -3.87 -2.53
CA GLY A 282 2.87 -4.72 -3.68
C GLY A 282 4.37 -4.95 -3.93
N ALA A 283 5.27 -4.21 -3.27
CA ALA A 283 6.71 -4.20 -3.54
C ALA A 283 7.55 -4.56 -2.28
N GLY A 284 8.79 -4.98 -2.45
CA GLY A 284 9.79 -5.15 -1.38
C GLY A 284 10.71 -3.92 -1.25
N ILE A 285 11.52 -3.88 -0.19
CA ILE A 285 12.50 -2.79 -0.01
C ILE A 285 13.46 -2.75 -1.20
N ASP A 286 13.92 -3.92 -1.64
CA ASP A 286 14.86 -4.08 -2.76
C ASP A 286 14.24 -3.71 -4.12
N ASP A 287 12.89 -3.73 -4.23
CA ASP A 287 12.18 -3.28 -5.43
C ASP A 287 12.10 -1.75 -5.53
N MET A 288 12.33 -1.06 -4.41
CA MET A 288 12.15 0.38 -4.26
C MET A 288 13.46 1.13 -4.02
N VAL A 289 14.48 0.46 -3.48
CA VAL A 289 15.74 1.07 -3.09
C VAL A 289 16.88 0.25 -3.65
N ASN A 290 17.70 0.88 -4.49
CA ASN A 290 18.97 0.29 -4.91
C ASN A 290 20.01 0.51 -3.82
N VAL A 291 20.79 -0.53 -3.51
CA VAL A 291 21.86 -0.48 -2.50
C VAL A 291 22.92 0.59 -2.82
N LEU A 292 23.18 0.88 -4.09
CA LEU A 292 24.16 1.87 -4.54
C LEU A 292 23.69 3.32 -4.31
N ASP A 293 22.37 3.53 -4.25
CA ASP A 293 21.76 4.83 -4.05
C ASP A 293 21.65 5.21 -2.57
N LEU A 294 22.02 4.30 -1.64
CA LEU A 294 21.96 4.56 -0.21
C LEU A 294 22.97 5.64 0.22
N ALA A 295 22.46 6.73 0.78
CA ALA A 295 23.23 7.71 1.55
C ALA A 295 23.39 7.26 3.01
N GLY A 296 22.45 6.45 3.51
CA GLY A 296 22.51 5.85 4.84
C GLY A 296 21.18 5.28 5.31
N VAL A 297 21.21 4.62 6.47
CA VAL A 297 20.01 4.11 7.14
C VAL A 297 20.05 4.45 8.62
N GLU A 298 18.87 4.66 9.22
CA GLU A 298 18.71 4.83 10.66
C GLU A 298 17.61 3.91 11.19
N VAL A 299 17.89 3.23 12.30
CA VAL A 299 17.00 2.21 12.89
C VAL A 299 16.75 2.54 14.35
N TYR A 300 15.48 2.65 14.70
CA TYR A 300 14.99 2.92 16.04
C TYR A 300 14.15 1.75 16.52
N ASN A 301 14.61 1.02 17.52
CA ASN A 301 13.93 -0.17 18.05
C ASN A 301 12.78 0.15 19.03
N SER A 302 12.45 1.43 19.18
CA SER A 302 11.31 1.96 19.94
C SER A 302 10.94 3.33 19.39
N GLN A 303 9.84 3.92 19.88
CA GLN A 303 9.49 5.30 19.53
C GLN A 303 10.34 6.36 20.24
N ALA A 304 11.20 5.95 21.19
CA ALA A 304 12.06 6.88 21.90
C ALA A 304 13.16 7.42 20.97
N GLY A 305 13.28 8.75 20.89
CA GLY A 305 14.30 9.42 20.10
C GLY A 305 14.10 9.34 18.58
N VAL A 306 12.93 8.86 18.12
CA VAL A 306 12.56 8.91 16.70
C VAL A 306 12.37 10.37 16.30
N PRO A 307 13.01 10.83 15.21
CA PRO A 307 12.91 12.21 14.76
C PRO A 307 11.54 12.47 14.12
N MET A 308 11.03 13.71 14.23
CA MET A 308 9.66 14.06 13.80
C MET A 308 9.38 13.76 12.32
N GLU A 309 10.40 13.78 11.47
CA GLU A 309 10.25 13.39 10.06
C GLU A 309 9.94 11.90 9.84
N LEU A 310 10.03 11.07 10.89
CA LEU A 310 9.78 9.62 10.88
C LEU A 310 8.68 9.18 11.88
N THR A 311 7.86 10.09 12.42
CA THR A 311 6.84 9.74 13.43
C THR A 311 5.46 9.41 12.84
N ASN A 312 5.16 9.83 11.61
CA ASN A 312 3.86 9.62 10.96
C ASN A 312 3.76 8.27 10.24
N GLY A 313 4.07 7.18 10.95
CA GLY A 313 4.04 5.81 10.43
C GLY A 313 2.70 5.11 10.71
N PRO A 314 2.50 3.88 10.19
CA PRO A 314 1.34 3.06 10.54
C PRO A 314 1.25 2.81 12.05
N PRO A 315 0.04 2.65 12.62
CA PRO A 315 -0.12 2.35 14.04
C PRO A 315 0.42 0.94 14.38
N ASN A 316 0.71 0.70 15.66
CA ASN A 316 1.15 -0.59 16.22
C ASN A 316 2.50 -1.12 15.70
N MET A 317 3.38 -0.21 15.28
CA MET A 317 4.77 -0.53 14.91
C MET A 317 5.67 -0.44 16.15
N CYS A 318 6.59 -1.38 16.34
CA CYS A 318 7.51 -1.44 17.49
C CYS A 318 8.78 -0.63 17.30
N GLY A 319 8.97 -0.05 16.11
CA GLY A 319 10.13 0.74 15.79
C GLY A 319 10.05 1.32 14.40
N THR A 320 11.08 2.05 14.02
CA THR A 320 11.12 2.86 12.81
C THR A 320 12.45 2.67 12.08
N VAL A 321 12.40 2.53 10.76
CA VAL A 321 13.55 2.43 9.87
C VAL A 321 13.47 3.56 8.85
N GLY A 322 14.44 4.47 8.89
CA GLY A 322 14.64 5.50 7.88
C GLY A 322 15.68 5.06 6.85
N ILE A 323 15.32 5.11 5.58
CA ILE A 323 16.18 4.82 4.44
C ILE A 323 16.39 6.12 3.67
N TRP A 324 17.65 6.51 3.49
CA TRP A 324 18.03 7.77 2.87
C TRP A 324 18.83 7.52 1.60
N THR A 325 18.40 8.14 0.50
CA THR A 325 19.06 7.99 -0.81
C THR A 325 19.74 9.28 -1.25
N LYS A 326 20.78 9.15 -2.09
CA LYS A 326 21.53 10.27 -2.68
C LYS A 326 20.72 11.06 -3.70
#